data_AF-A0A833DZS4-F1
#
_entry.id   AF-A0A833DZS4-F1
#
_cell.length_a   1.000
_cell.length_b   1.000
_cell.length_c   1.000
_cell.angle_alpha   90.00
_cell.angle_beta   90.00
_cell.angle_gamma   90.00
#
_symmetry.space_group_name_H-M   'P 1'
#
loop_
_entity.id
_entity.type
_entity.pdbx_description
1 polymer ?
#
loop_
_entity_poly.entity_id
_entity_poly.type
_entity_poly.pdbx_seq_one_letter_code
_entity_poly.pdbx_strand_id
1 'polypeptide(L)'
;ELVGLDRQTSREIYRTSVSVRLPKFRKGDIVSDKNGNVYRVEKVNGKGMNLKNLATHESEHKDWRTVKRDEIDWVEHEKSEAMLTSLTPKEAQFMDMENYETFEIERPKINLKEGEIYRLVKIKGKYYIEE
;
A
#
# COMPACT_ATOMS: atom_id res chain seq x y z
N GLU A 1 3.96 14.80 35.00
CA GLU A 1 4.78 15.40 36.07
C GLU A 1 3.89 16.22 37.00
N LEU A 2 4.15 16.17 38.31
CA LEU A 2 3.53 17.05 39.29
C LEU A 2 4.11 18.46 39.09
N VAL A 3 3.27 19.43 38.75
CA VAL A 3 3.71 20.80 38.44
C VAL A 3 3.57 21.72 39.66
N GLY A 4 2.70 21.37 40.60
CA GLY A 4 2.55 22.09 41.85
C GLY A 4 1.36 21.62 42.66
N LEU A 5 1.22 22.17 43.86
CA LEU A 5 0.10 21.97 44.76
C LEU A 5 -0.66 23.28 44.89
N ASP A 6 -1.96 23.28 44.61
CA ASP A 6 -2.82 24.43 44.90
C ASP A 6 -2.96 24.57 46.42
N ARG A 7 -2.38 25.63 47.00
CA ARG A 7 -2.31 25.84 48.46
C ARG A 7 -3.65 26.24 49.09
N GLN A 8 -4.66 26.62 48.29
CA GLN A 8 -6.01 26.93 48.79
C GLN A 8 -6.91 25.70 48.80
N THR A 9 -6.73 24.77 47.86
CA THR A 9 -7.60 23.58 47.72
C THR A 9 -6.89 22.26 48.07
N SER A 10 -5.59 22.29 48.39
CA SER A 10 -4.72 21.13 48.63
C SER A 10 -4.75 20.10 47.49
N ARG A 11 -5.02 20.55 46.25
CA ARG A 11 -5.08 19.68 45.08
C ARG A 11 -3.75 19.69 44.33
N GLU A 12 -3.28 18.50 44.01
CA GLU A 12 -2.09 18.29 43.19
C GLU A 12 -2.42 18.56 41.72
N ILE A 13 -1.64 19.44 41.08
CA ILE A 13 -1.79 19.80 39.68
C ILE A 13 -0.80 18.96 38.87
N TYR A 14 -1.35 18.11 38.01
CA TYR A 14 -0.59 17.23 37.14
C TYR A 14 -0.54 17.80 35.72
N ARG A 15 0.66 17.81 35.11
CA ARG A 15 0.82 17.98 33.67
C ARG A 15 0.99 16.61 33.02
N THR A 16 0.05 16.31 32.12
CA THR A 16 0.09 15.13 31.24
C THR A 16 0.46 15.60 29.84
N SER A 17 1.63 15.17 29.36
CA SER A 17 2.04 15.37 27.98
C SER A 17 1.64 14.14 27.16
N VAL A 18 0.82 14.34 26.13
CA VAL A 18 0.45 13.27 25.19
C VAL A 18 1.22 13.49 23.89
N SER A 19 2.08 12.54 23.54
CA SER A 19 2.79 12.53 22.25
C SER A 19 2.05 11.63 21.27
N VAL A 20 1.58 12.19 20.16
CA VAL A 20 0.92 11.43 19.08
C VAL A 20 1.88 11.33 17.90
N ARG A 21 2.21 10.10 17.49
CA ARG A 21 3.02 9.85 16.29
C ARG A 21 2.09 9.64 15.10
N LEU A 22 2.24 10.45 14.06
CA LEU A 22 1.53 10.23 12.81
C LEU A 22 2.02 8.93 12.14
N PRO A 23 1.13 8.14 11.53
CA PRO A 23 1.52 6.95 10.78
C PRO A 23 2.52 7.29 9.68
N LYS A 24 3.51 6.42 9.46
CA LYS A 24 4.53 6.56 8.40
C LYS A 24 3.91 6.51 6.99
N PHE A 25 2.78 5.83 6.87
CA PHE A 25 2.12 5.52 5.60
C PHE A 25 0.83 6.33 5.42
N ARG A 26 0.45 6.53 4.17
CA ARG A 26 -0.69 7.26 3.65
C ARG A 26 -1.45 6.39 2.66
N LYS A 27 -2.69 6.79 2.37
CA LYS A 27 -3.49 6.13 1.33
C LYS A 27 -2.84 6.35 -0.04
N GLY A 28 -2.73 5.29 -0.82
CA GLY A 28 -2.17 5.28 -2.17
C GLY A 28 -0.71 4.82 -2.24
N ASP A 29 -0.04 4.71 -1.10
CA ASP A 29 1.35 4.26 -1.03
C ASP A 29 1.49 2.80 -1.47
N ILE A 30 2.63 2.49 -2.08
CA ILE A 30 3.02 1.11 -2.40
C ILE A 30 4.07 0.65 -1.40
N VAL A 31 3.78 -0.47 -0.75
CA VAL A 31 4.63 -1.04 0.29
C VAL A 31 4.89 -2.51 0.00
N SER A 32 6.02 -3.02 0.47
CA SER A 32 6.37 -4.44 0.39
C SER A 32 6.61 -5.03 1.77
N ASP A 33 6.26 -6.29 1.97
CA ASP A 33 6.69 -7.05 3.15
C ASP A 33 8.04 -7.73 2.93
N LYS A 34 8.60 -8.30 4.00
CA LYS A 34 9.84 -9.10 3.94
C LYS A 34 9.75 -10.36 3.08
N ASN A 35 8.56 -10.85 2.77
CA ASN A 35 8.34 -12.03 1.94
C ASN A 35 8.28 -11.67 0.45
N GLY A 36 8.32 -10.38 0.11
CA GLY A 36 8.23 -9.89 -1.26
C GLY A 36 6.80 -9.69 -1.77
N ASN A 37 5.79 -9.78 -0.90
CA ASN A 37 4.43 -9.39 -1.26
C ASN A 37 4.34 -7.88 -1.39
N VAL A 38 3.63 -7.43 -2.42
CA VAL A 38 3.44 -6.01 -2.72
C VAL A 38 2.01 -5.62 -2.43
N TYR A 39 1.85 -4.48 -1.77
CA TYR A 39 0.58 -3.97 -1.35
C TYR A 39 0.40 -2.51 -1.72
N ARG A 40 -0.85 -2.13 -1.99
CA ARG A 40 -1.30 -0.74 -2.01
C ARG A 40 -2.03 -0.39 -0.73
N VAL A 41 -1.69 0.73 -0.13
CA VAL A 41 -2.34 1.20 1.10
C VAL A 41 -3.70 1.82 0.77
N GLU A 42 -4.79 1.17 1.18
CA GLU A 42 -6.15 1.69 0.96
C GLU A 42 -6.61 2.63 2.08
N LYS A 43 -6.21 2.34 3.32
CA LYS A 43 -6.60 3.11 4.50
C LYS A 43 -5.57 2.97 5.61
N VAL A 44 -5.36 4.05 6.34
CA VAL A 44 -4.51 4.08 7.54
C VAL A 44 -5.32 4.64 8.70
N ASN A 45 -5.28 3.98 9.86
CA ASN A 45 -6.00 4.40 11.06
C ASN A 45 -5.19 4.08 12.33
N GLY A 46 -5.70 4.47 13.50
CA GLY A 46 -5.01 4.23 14.78
C GLY A 46 -4.82 2.75 15.14
N LYS A 47 -5.61 1.84 14.56
CA LYS A 47 -5.54 0.38 14.81
C LYS A 47 -4.58 -0.33 13.84
N GLY A 48 -4.31 0.24 12.67
CA GLY A 48 -3.46 -0.38 11.65
C GLY A 48 -3.71 0.18 10.25
N MET A 49 -3.54 -0.69 9.26
CA MET A 49 -3.66 -0.38 7.84
C MET A 49 -4.54 -1.40 7.13
N ASN A 50 -5.29 -0.95 6.13
CA ASN A 50 -5.87 -1.82 5.11
C ASN A 50 -4.98 -1.77 3.88
N LEU A 51 -4.60 -2.95 3.40
CA LEU A 51 -3.66 -3.17 2.32
C LEU A 51 -4.36 -4.01 1.25
N LYS A 52 -4.27 -3.61 -0.02
CA LYS A 52 -4.70 -4.44 -1.15
C LYS A 52 -3.46 -5.11 -1.73
N ASN A 53 -3.42 -6.43 -1.71
CA ASN A 53 -2.34 -7.20 -2.32
C ASN A 53 -2.42 -7.03 -3.84
N LEU A 54 -1.35 -6.58 -4.49
CA LEU A 54 -1.35 -6.31 -5.93
C LEU A 54 -1.24 -7.57 -6.79
N ALA A 55 -0.85 -8.72 -6.22
CA ALA A 55 -0.82 -10.00 -6.92
C ALA A 55 -2.18 -10.71 -6.88
N THR A 56 -2.84 -10.71 -5.72
CA THR A 56 -4.13 -11.41 -5.54
C THR A 56 -5.35 -10.51 -5.70
N HIS A 57 -5.16 -9.18 -5.65
CA HIS A 57 -6.22 -8.17 -5.56
C HIS A 57 -7.12 -8.29 -4.32
N GLU A 58 -6.71 -9.07 -3.32
CA GLU A 58 -7.43 -9.20 -2.05
C GLU A 58 -7.01 -8.11 -1.06
N SER A 59 -7.99 -7.55 -0.35
CA SER A 59 -7.73 -6.61 0.74
C SER A 59 -7.56 -7.33 2.07
N GLU A 60 -6.52 -6.97 2.82
CA GLU A 60 -6.25 -7.46 4.17
C GLU A 60 -6.03 -6.31 5.16
N HIS A 61 -6.39 -6.56 6.43
CA HIS A 61 -6.11 -5.63 7.51
C HIS A 61 -4.89 -6.09 8.31
N LYS A 62 -3.89 -5.21 8.46
CA LYS A 62 -2.72 -5.44 9.30
C LYS A 62 -2.65 -4.41 10.42
N ASP A 63 -2.65 -4.88 11.67
CA ASP A 63 -2.43 -4.04 12.84
C ASP A 63 -0.97 -3.57 12.92
N TRP A 64 -0.70 -2.53 13.71
CA TRP A 64 0.64 -1.94 13.80
C TRP A 64 1.74 -2.90 14.29
N ARG A 65 1.39 -3.90 15.10
CA ARG A 65 2.35 -4.93 15.55
C ARG A 65 2.71 -5.84 14.39
N THR A 66 1.72 -6.24 13.59
CA THR A 66 1.91 -7.04 12.38
C THR A 66 2.70 -6.28 11.32
N VAL A 67 2.37 -5.01 11.05
CA VAL A 67 3.13 -4.13 10.13
C VAL A 67 4.61 -4.07 10.51
N LYS A 68 4.92 -3.93 11.80
CA LYS A 68 6.30 -3.92 12.31
C LYS A 68 6.98 -5.29 12.20
N ARG A 69 6.26 -6.37 12.49
CA ARG A 69 6.78 -7.76 12.44
C ARG A 69 7.10 -8.23 11.02
N ASP A 70 6.28 -7.81 10.06
CA ASP A 70 6.42 -8.17 8.64
C ASP A 70 7.37 -7.23 7.90
N GLU A 71 7.96 -6.26 8.61
CA GLU A 71 8.89 -5.26 8.08
C GLU A 71 8.34 -4.56 6.85
N ILE A 72 7.05 -4.20 6.92
CA ILE A 72 6.38 -3.51 5.83
C ILE A 72 7.00 -2.13 5.69
N ASP A 73 7.53 -1.85 4.50
CA ASP A 73 8.10 -0.56 4.17
C ASP A 73 7.80 -0.17 2.72
N TRP A 74 8.04 1.11 2.43
CA TRP A 74 7.94 1.66 1.09
C TRP A 74 8.85 0.91 0.12
N VAL A 75 8.35 0.71 -1.09
CA VAL A 75 9.12 0.15 -2.18
C VAL A 75 9.17 1.15 -3.32
N GLU A 76 10.34 1.31 -3.93
CA GLU A 76 10.46 2.09 -5.16
C GLU A 76 9.66 1.42 -6.27
N HIS A 77 8.89 2.24 -6.98
CA HIS A 77 8.02 1.77 -8.03
C HIS A 77 7.93 2.82 -9.14
N GLU A 78 7.78 2.33 -10.36
CA GLU A 78 7.47 3.16 -11.53
C GLU A 78 6.00 2.97 -11.88
N LYS A 79 5.32 4.04 -12.28
CA LYS A 79 3.95 3.99 -12.76
C LYS A 79 3.96 4.15 -14.27
N SER A 80 3.24 3.29 -14.98
CA SER A 80 3.01 3.43 -16.41
C SER A 80 1.56 3.12 -16.76
N GLU A 81 1.10 3.58 -17.91
CA GLU A 81 -0.21 3.24 -18.46
C GLU A 81 -0.02 2.29 -19.63
N ALA A 82 -0.76 1.18 -19.65
CA ALA A 82 -0.65 0.20 -20.72
C ALA A 82 -2.02 -0.32 -21.16
N MET A 83 -2.17 -0.54 -22.46
CA MET A 83 -3.37 -1.09 -23.06
C MET A 83 -3.30 -2.61 -23.08
N LEU A 84 -4.37 -3.29 -22.64
CA LEU A 84 -4.46 -4.74 -22.80
C LEU A 84 -4.70 -5.08 -24.28
N THR A 85 -3.76 -5.75 -24.92
CA THR A 85 -3.86 -6.14 -26.34
C THR A 85 -4.49 -7.51 -26.51
N SER A 86 -4.16 -8.45 -25.63
CA SER A 86 -4.69 -9.81 -25.67
C SER A 86 -4.73 -10.46 -24.29
N LEU A 87 -5.76 -11.25 -24.02
CA LEU A 87 -5.92 -11.99 -22.78
C LEU A 87 -6.02 -13.50 -23.02
N THR A 88 -4.94 -14.24 -22.74
CA THR A 88 -4.92 -15.71 -22.83
C THR A 88 -5.21 -16.36 -21.47
N PRO A 89 -5.50 -17.67 -21.39
CA PRO A 89 -5.75 -18.35 -20.12
C PRO A 89 -4.57 -18.31 -19.13
N LYS A 90 -3.34 -18.08 -19.60
CA LYS A 90 -2.13 -18.09 -18.76
C LYS A 90 -1.48 -16.72 -18.61
N GLU A 91 -1.60 -15.87 -19.63
CA GLU A 91 -0.86 -14.62 -19.73
C GLU A 91 -1.76 -13.49 -20.26
N ALA A 92 -1.45 -12.27 -19.84
CA ALA A 92 -2.05 -11.05 -20.34
C ALA A 92 -0.96 -10.23 -21.05
N GLN A 93 -1.23 -9.85 -22.30
CA GLN A 93 -0.32 -9.06 -23.11
C GLN A 93 -0.75 -7.59 -23.06
N PHE A 94 0.22 -6.73 -22.77
CA PHE A 94 0.04 -5.29 -22.66
C PHE A 94 0.93 -4.56 -23.66
N MET A 95 0.49 -3.36 -24.04
CA MET A 95 1.27 -2.38 -24.79
C MET A 95 1.42 -1.13 -23.94
N ASP A 96 2.66 -0.77 -23.60
CA ASP A 96 2.95 0.46 -22.86
C ASP A 96 2.59 1.69 -23.73
N MET A 97 1.86 2.64 -23.17
CA MET A 97 1.38 3.81 -23.91
C MET A 97 2.43 4.92 -24.06
N GLU A 98 3.55 4.86 -23.33
CA GLU A 98 4.63 5.84 -23.44
C GLU A 98 5.61 5.47 -24.55
N ASN A 99 6.03 4.20 -24.62
CA ASN A 99 7.04 3.74 -25.57
C ASN A 99 6.52 2.76 -26.64
N TYR A 100 5.24 2.36 -26.57
CA TYR A 100 4.60 1.39 -27.47
C TYR A 100 5.23 0.00 -27.48
N GLU A 101 6.08 -0.32 -26.49
CA GLU A 101 6.63 -1.66 -26.33
C GLU A 101 5.56 -2.60 -25.76
N THR A 102 5.58 -3.84 -26.24
CA THR A 102 4.69 -4.89 -25.74
C THR A 102 5.41 -5.76 -24.73
N PHE A 103 4.69 -6.17 -23.69
CA PHE A 103 5.19 -7.09 -22.68
C PHE A 103 4.06 -7.98 -22.17
N GLU A 104 4.44 -9.10 -21.56
CA GLU A 104 3.53 -10.12 -21.07
C GLU A 104 3.68 -10.26 -19.56
N ILE A 105 2.54 -10.48 -18.89
CA ILE A 105 2.49 -10.77 -17.46
C ILE A 105 1.67 -12.04 -17.24
N GLU A 106 1.92 -12.72 -16.11
CA GLU A 106 1.07 -13.82 -15.67
C GLU A 106 -0.39 -13.35 -15.54
N ARG A 107 -1.33 -14.19 -15.95
CA ARG A 107 -2.76 -13.84 -15.96
C ARG A 107 -3.20 -13.45 -14.54
N PRO A 108 -3.57 -12.17 -14.33
CA PRO A 108 -4.01 -11.73 -13.02
C PRO A 108 -5.42 -12.25 -12.75
N LYS A 109 -5.77 -12.44 -11.47
CA LYS A 109 -7.09 -12.95 -11.05
C LYS A 109 -8.21 -11.89 -11.11
N ILE A 110 -8.10 -10.94 -12.03
CA ILE A 110 -9.07 -9.87 -12.23
C ILE A 110 -9.68 -9.94 -13.62
N ASN A 111 -10.87 -9.37 -13.76
CA ASN A 111 -11.59 -9.37 -15.02
C ASN A 111 -11.12 -8.21 -15.89
N LEU A 112 -10.20 -8.48 -16.80
CA LEU A 112 -9.66 -7.51 -17.76
C LEU A 112 -10.43 -7.56 -19.08
N LYS A 113 -10.46 -6.43 -19.78
CA LYS A 113 -11.04 -6.30 -21.12
C LYS A 113 -9.99 -5.84 -22.12
N GLU A 114 -9.98 -6.49 -23.27
CA GLU A 114 -9.10 -6.13 -24.38
C GLU A 114 -9.45 -4.73 -24.92
N GLY A 115 -8.44 -3.95 -25.26
CA GLY A 115 -8.57 -2.56 -25.72
C GLY A 115 -8.72 -1.52 -24.60
N GLU A 116 -8.87 -1.92 -23.33
CA GLU A 116 -8.87 -0.99 -22.20
C GLU A 116 -7.45 -0.66 -21.74
N ILE A 117 -7.26 0.58 -21.25
CA ILE A 117 -6.01 1.07 -20.67
C ILE A 117 -6.05 0.86 -19.16
N TYR A 118 -5.01 0.23 -18.63
CA TYR A 118 -4.83 -0.02 -17.21
C TYR A 118 -3.59 0.70 -16.70
N ARG A 119 -3.64 1.11 -15.43
CA ARG A 119 -2.46 1.63 -14.73
C ARG A 119 -1.65 0.48 -14.18
N LEU A 120 -0.36 0.51 -14.44
CA LEU A 120 0.58 -0.50 -14.00
C LEU A 120 1.59 0.11 -13.04
N VAL A 121 2.04 -0.73 -12.11
CA VAL A 121 3.09 -0.43 -11.16
C VAL A 121 4.20 -1.44 -11.38
N LYS A 122 5.38 -0.97 -11.75
CA LYS A 122 6.57 -1.79 -11.97
C LYS A 122 7.45 -1.77 -10.72
N ILE A 123 7.74 -2.95 -10.19
CA ILE A 123 8.53 -3.13 -8.96
C ILE A 123 9.52 -4.26 -9.20
N LYS A 124 10.82 -3.96 -9.11
CA LYS A 124 11.90 -4.95 -9.30
C LYS A 124 11.73 -5.79 -10.59
N GLY A 125 11.25 -5.16 -11.67
CA GLY A 125 11.03 -5.81 -12.97
C GLY A 125 9.71 -6.59 -13.11
N LYS A 126 8.86 -6.64 -12.08
CA LYS A 126 7.51 -7.22 -12.15
C LYS A 126 6.47 -6.12 -12.31
N TYR A 127 5.48 -6.37 -13.16
CA TYR A 127 4.37 -5.46 -13.41
C TYR A 127 3.14 -5.92 -12.62
N TYR A 128 2.45 -4.95 -12.02
CA TYR A 128 1.24 -5.16 -11.24
C TYR A 128 0.15 -4.19 -11.70
N ILE A 129 -1.11 -4.61 -11.71
CA ILE A 129 -2.22 -3.76 -12.13
C ILE A 129 -2.75 -2.95 -10.94
N GLU A 130 -2.73 -1.63 -11.08
CA GLU A 130 -3.30 -0.67 -10.15
C GLU A 130 -4.73 -0.33 -10.60
N GLU A 131 -5.72 -0.74 -9.79
CA GLU A 131 -7.15 -0.46 -10.01
C GLU A 131 -7.56 0.94 -9.52
#